data_AF-A0A7L2A2R0-F1
#
_entry.id   AF-A0A7L2A2R0-F1
#
_cell.length_a   1.000
_cell.length_b   1.000
_cell.length_c   1.000
_cell.angle_alpha   90.00
_cell.angle_beta   90.00
_cell.angle_gamma   90.00
#
_symmetry.space_group_name_H-M   'P 1'
#
loop_
_entity.id
_entity.type
_entity.pdbx_description
1 polymer ?
#
loop_
_entity_poly.entity_id
_entity_poly.type
_entity_poly.pdbx_seq_one_letter_code
_entity_poly.pdbx_strand_id
1 'polypeptide(L)'
;LYREELNLTSPAAPLPLRPEASWLQFHLGISRDGLYPRSSPAVTRLLRDMREFPTVSADYSQDEKALLGACDCSQIVKPSGVHLKLVLRFQDFGKAMFKPMRQGREEETPEDFFYFVDFQRHNAEIAAFHLDR
;
A
#
# COMPACT_ATOMS: atom_id res chain seq x y z
N LEU A 1 5.06 -21.14 15.02
CA LEU A 1 4.61 -20.20 16.07
C LEU A 1 3.18 -19.70 15.79
N TYR A 2 2.93 -18.58 15.11
CA TYR A 2 1.56 -18.04 14.95
C TYR A 2 0.53 -19.02 14.34
N ARG A 3 0.90 -19.80 13.32
CA ARG A 3 0.02 -20.83 12.75
C ARG A 3 -0.29 -21.97 13.73
N GLU A 4 0.68 -22.35 14.54
CA GLU A 4 0.52 -23.39 15.54
C GLU A 4 -0.41 -22.91 16.68
N GLU A 5 -0.30 -21.64 17.08
CA GLU A 5 -1.23 -21.01 18.04
C GLU A 5 -2.68 -21.03 17.55
N LEU A 6 -2.89 -20.94 16.24
CA LEU A 6 -4.21 -21.00 15.61
C LEU A 6 -4.65 -22.43 15.20
N ASN A 7 -3.91 -23.47 15.62
CA ASN A 7 -4.15 -24.87 15.23
C ASN A 7 -4.19 -25.10 13.70
N LEU A 8 -3.46 -24.27 12.95
CA LEU A 8 -3.29 -24.42 11.50
C LEU A 8 -2.04 -25.23 11.22
N THR A 9 -2.17 -26.29 10.44
CA THR A 9 -1.02 -27.05 9.93
C THR A 9 -0.17 -26.15 9.04
N SER A 10 1.15 -26.34 9.06
CA SER A 10 2.11 -25.60 8.22
C SER A 10 2.57 -26.48 7.04
N PRO A 11 1.81 -26.57 5.93
CA PRO A 11 2.18 -27.43 4.81
C PRO A 11 3.26 -26.82 3.89
N ALA A 12 3.60 -25.54 4.03
CA ALA A 12 4.46 -24.83 3.08
C ALA A 12 5.89 -24.61 3.62
N ALA A 13 6.88 -24.82 2.76
CA ALA A 13 8.27 -24.48 3.03
C ALA A 13 8.45 -22.97 3.28
N PRO A 14 9.45 -22.55 4.08
CA PRO A 14 9.78 -21.14 4.26
C PRO A 14 10.06 -20.49 2.90
N LEU A 15 9.47 -19.31 2.67
CA LEU A 15 9.70 -18.56 1.44
C LEU A 15 11.12 -17.96 1.47
N PRO A 16 11.98 -18.19 0.46
CA PRO A 16 13.30 -17.55 0.40
C PRO A 16 13.20 -16.14 -0.16
N LEU A 17 14.04 -15.22 0.32
CA LEU A 17 14.22 -13.92 -0.31
C LEU A 17 14.91 -14.11 -1.68
N ARG A 18 14.31 -13.60 -2.73
CA ARG A 18 14.84 -13.69 -4.11
C ARG A 18 15.42 -12.33 -4.53
N PRO A 19 16.72 -12.24 -4.88
CA PRO A 19 17.31 -11.01 -5.40
C PRO A 19 16.58 -10.43 -6.61
N GLU A 20 15.93 -11.29 -7.40
CA GLU A 20 15.22 -10.94 -8.63
C GLU A 20 13.81 -10.37 -8.39
N ALA A 21 13.35 -10.32 -7.13
CA ALA A 21 12.04 -9.77 -6.78
C ALA A 21 11.89 -8.33 -7.27
N SER A 22 10.75 -8.01 -7.90
CA SER A 22 10.55 -6.75 -8.60
C SER A 22 10.60 -5.54 -7.67
N TRP A 23 10.10 -5.66 -6.44
CA TRP A 23 10.18 -4.58 -5.43
C TRP A 23 11.63 -4.32 -4.99
N LEU A 24 12.47 -5.36 -4.91
CA LEU A 24 13.87 -5.23 -4.53
C LEU A 24 14.66 -4.58 -5.65
N GLN A 25 14.42 -4.99 -6.90
CA GLN A 25 14.99 -4.35 -8.08
C GLN A 25 14.56 -2.88 -8.21
N PHE A 26 13.31 -2.55 -7.85
CA PHE A 26 12.86 -1.16 -7.75
C PHE A 26 13.66 -0.38 -6.71
N HIS A 27 13.82 -0.89 -5.49
CA HIS A 27 14.62 -0.22 -4.45
C HIS A 27 16.08 0.00 -4.86
N LEU A 28 16.72 -1.01 -5.47
CA LEU A 28 18.10 -0.90 -5.94
C LEU A 28 18.27 0.09 -7.11
N GLY A 29 17.18 0.39 -7.83
CA GLY A 29 17.18 1.35 -8.93
C GLY A 29 16.94 2.81 -8.52
N ILE A 30 16.61 3.07 -7.24
CA ILE A 30 16.44 4.43 -6.74
C ILE A 30 17.79 5.15 -6.78
N SER A 31 17.81 6.34 -7.36
CA SER A 31 19.03 7.12 -7.53
C SER A 31 18.78 8.59 -7.23
N ARG A 32 19.84 9.42 -7.34
CA ARG A 32 19.73 10.88 -7.20
C ARG A 32 18.76 11.50 -8.23
N ASP A 33 18.58 10.85 -9.38
CA ASP A 33 17.79 11.39 -10.48
C ASP A 33 16.29 11.08 -10.35
N GLY A 34 15.91 10.20 -9.41
CA GLY A 34 14.50 9.90 -9.12
C GLY A 34 14.26 8.49 -8.56
N LEU A 35 12.98 8.18 -8.34
CA LEU A 35 12.53 6.87 -7.84
C LEU A 35 12.69 5.76 -8.89
N TYR A 36 12.55 6.07 -10.17
CA TYR A 36 12.67 5.11 -11.25
C TYR A 36 13.00 5.79 -12.59
N PRO A 37 13.70 5.10 -13.51
CA PRO A 37 13.92 5.59 -14.87
C PRO A 37 12.62 5.63 -15.72
N ARG A 38 12.52 6.59 -16.65
CA ARG A 38 11.34 6.83 -17.51
C ARG A 38 10.77 5.58 -18.20
N SER A 39 11.64 4.69 -18.69
CA SER A 39 11.24 3.46 -19.39
C SER A 39 11.70 2.19 -18.64
N SER A 40 11.51 2.17 -17.31
CA SER A 40 11.99 1.07 -16.47
C SER A 40 11.19 -0.24 -16.64
N PRO A 41 11.81 -1.34 -17.12
CA PRO A 41 11.17 -2.66 -17.14
C PRO A 41 10.98 -3.22 -15.72
N ALA A 42 11.74 -2.74 -14.73
CA ALA A 42 11.56 -3.13 -13.33
C ALA A 42 10.22 -2.60 -12.77
N VAL A 43 9.87 -1.34 -13.07
CA VAL A 43 8.58 -0.75 -12.66
C VAL A 43 7.41 -1.48 -13.32
N THR A 44 7.51 -1.78 -14.62
CA THR A 44 6.46 -2.53 -15.32
C THR A 44 6.22 -3.91 -14.71
N ARG A 45 7.30 -4.62 -14.35
CA ARG A 45 7.20 -5.90 -13.62
C ARG A 45 6.60 -5.71 -12.23
N LEU A 46 7.04 -4.70 -11.47
CA LEU A 46 6.50 -4.42 -10.14
C LEU A 46 5.00 -4.14 -10.15
N LEU A 47 4.50 -3.33 -11.10
CA LEU A 47 3.07 -3.05 -11.25
C LEU A 47 2.26 -4.33 -11.53
N ARG A 48 2.78 -5.22 -12.39
CA ARG A 48 2.14 -6.50 -12.69
C ARG A 48 2.15 -7.41 -11.46
N ASP A 49 3.29 -7.51 -10.79
CA ASP A 49 3.45 -8.40 -9.63
C ASP A 49 2.56 -7.93 -8.46
N MET A 50 2.44 -6.61 -8.21
CA MET A 50 1.47 -6.07 -7.21
C MET A 50 0.01 -6.38 -7.55
N ARG A 51 -0.33 -6.55 -8.84
CA ARG A 51 -1.68 -6.90 -9.28
C ARG A 51 -1.97 -8.40 -9.16
N GLU A 52 -0.96 -9.25 -9.35
CA GLU A 52 -1.13 -10.69 -9.53
C GLU A 52 -0.68 -11.52 -8.33
N PHE A 53 0.27 -11.02 -7.52
CA PHE A 53 0.83 -11.82 -6.43
C PHE A 53 -0.14 -12.00 -5.28
N PRO A 54 -0.20 -13.20 -4.67
CA PRO A 54 -1.06 -13.44 -3.52
C PRO A 54 -0.56 -12.69 -2.29
N THR A 55 -1.49 -12.13 -1.54
CA THR A 55 -1.23 -11.57 -0.21
C THR A 55 -1.03 -12.70 0.80
N VAL A 56 0.05 -12.64 1.58
CA VAL A 56 0.37 -13.59 2.66
C VAL A 56 0.09 -13.02 4.05
N SER A 57 0.06 -11.71 4.20
CA SER A 57 -0.37 -11.04 5.42
C SER A 57 -0.91 -9.64 5.11
N ALA A 58 -1.83 -9.16 5.95
CA ALA A 58 -2.35 -7.80 5.92
C ALA A 58 -2.39 -7.26 7.35
N ASP A 59 -2.03 -6.00 7.53
CA ASP A 59 -1.97 -5.39 8.86
C ASP A 59 -2.18 -3.87 8.79
N TYR A 60 -2.47 -3.25 9.93
CA TYR A 60 -2.52 -1.80 10.04
C TYR A 60 -1.14 -1.18 9.80
N SER A 61 -1.15 0.05 9.28
CA SER A 61 0.07 0.84 9.18
C SER A 61 0.64 1.14 10.56
N GLN A 62 1.96 1.35 10.66
CA GLN A 62 2.61 1.60 11.96
C GLN A 62 2.04 2.86 12.64
N ASP A 63 1.66 3.87 11.86
CA ASP A 63 1.05 5.09 12.38
C ASP A 63 -0.36 4.85 12.91
N GLU A 64 -1.15 3.93 12.33
CA GLU A 64 -2.46 3.54 12.88
C GLU A 64 -2.32 2.64 14.12
N LYS A 65 -1.34 1.72 14.12
CA LYS A 65 -1.06 0.86 15.27
C LYS A 65 -0.64 1.62 16.52
N ALA A 66 0.13 2.70 16.34
CA ALA A 66 0.53 3.58 17.42
C ALA A 66 -0.67 4.19 18.17
N LEU A 67 -1.83 4.23 17.51
CA LEU A 67 -3.06 4.76 18.07
C LEU A 67 -3.86 3.68 18.81
N LEU A 68 -3.49 2.39 18.67
CA LEU A 68 -4.21 1.26 19.25
C LEU A 68 -5.73 1.28 18.96
N GLY A 69 -6.15 1.89 17.85
CA GLY A 69 -7.56 2.10 17.52
C GLY A 69 -8.27 3.19 18.33
N ALA A 70 -7.55 3.97 19.16
CA ALA A 70 -8.07 5.11 19.88
C ALA A 70 -8.28 6.30 18.93
N CYS A 71 -9.50 6.84 18.94
CA CYS A 71 -9.84 8.06 18.23
C CYS A 71 -9.57 9.26 19.16
N ASP A 72 -8.29 9.64 19.31
CA ASP A 72 -7.92 10.85 20.03
C ASP A 72 -7.68 12.01 19.05
N CYS A 73 -8.73 12.81 18.85
CA CYS A 73 -8.71 14.00 18.01
C CYS A 73 -7.74 15.10 18.50
N SER A 74 -7.22 15.00 19.73
CA SER A 74 -6.23 15.94 20.27
C SER A 74 -4.78 15.54 19.96
N GLN A 75 -4.53 14.24 19.81
CA GLN A 75 -3.21 13.70 19.45
C GLN A 75 -3.02 13.57 17.95
N ILE A 76 -4.11 13.57 17.18
CA ILE A 76 -4.09 13.25 15.75
C ILE A 76 -5.01 14.15 14.97
N VAL A 77 -4.43 15.18 14.38
CA VAL A 77 -4.97 15.77 13.17
C VAL A 77 -3.90 15.61 12.10
N LYS A 78 -3.80 14.42 11.51
CA LYS A 78 -3.22 14.38 10.17
C LYS A 78 -4.20 15.17 9.30
N PRO A 79 -3.79 16.27 8.65
CA PRO A 79 -4.71 17.08 7.84
C PRO A 79 -5.36 16.28 6.71
N SER A 80 -4.84 15.08 6.41
CA SER A 80 -5.33 14.16 5.39
C SER A 80 -6.40 13.15 5.86
N GLY A 81 -6.92 13.26 7.09
CA GLY A 81 -8.02 12.44 7.60
C GLY A 81 -7.67 11.03 8.11
N VAL A 82 -8.61 10.44 8.86
CA VAL A 82 -8.55 9.09 9.45
C VAL A 82 -8.91 8.03 8.40
N HIS A 83 -8.14 7.98 7.32
CA HIS A 83 -8.41 7.08 6.21
C HIS A 83 -7.82 5.69 6.46
N LEU A 84 -8.71 4.70 6.64
CA LEU A 84 -8.35 3.28 6.69
C LEU A 84 -7.42 2.94 5.52
N LYS A 85 -6.24 2.46 5.86
CA LYS A 85 -5.25 1.95 4.92
C LYS A 85 -4.61 0.71 5.52
N LEU A 86 -4.25 -0.26 4.69
CA LEU A 86 -3.63 -1.51 5.16
C LEU A 86 -2.28 -1.68 4.50
N VAL A 87 -1.31 -2.26 5.22
CA VAL A 87 -0.07 -2.72 4.64
C VAL A 87 -0.24 -4.20 4.28
N LEU A 88 -0.27 -4.48 2.98
CA LEU A 88 -0.28 -5.84 2.46
C LEU A 88 1.15 -6.33 2.27
N ARG A 89 1.38 -7.62 2.53
CA ARG A 89 2.62 -8.32 2.21
C ARG A 89 2.33 -9.43 1.20
N PHE A 90 3.13 -9.49 0.14
CA PHE A 90 3.00 -10.49 -0.92
C PHE A 90 3.92 -11.69 -0.69
N GLN A 91 3.71 -12.76 -1.48
CA GLN A 91 4.49 -13.99 -1.42
C GLN A 91 6.00 -13.79 -1.66
N ASP A 92 6.41 -12.75 -2.38
CA ASP A 92 7.81 -12.41 -2.62
C ASP A 92 8.40 -11.46 -1.57
N PHE A 93 7.70 -11.29 -0.44
CA PHE A 93 7.99 -10.38 0.66
C PHE A 93 7.81 -8.89 0.36
N GLY A 94 7.41 -8.53 -0.85
CA GLY A 94 7.06 -7.16 -1.19
C GLY A 94 5.92 -6.65 -0.29
N LYS A 95 5.91 -5.34 -0.04
CA LYS A 95 4.85 -4.68 0.72
C LYS A 95 4.24 -3.55 -0.09
N ALA A 96 2.91 -3.41 0.00
CA ALA A 96 2.19 -2.30 -0.61
C ALA A 96 1.17 -1.70 0.35
N MET A 97 0.94 -0.40 0.23
CA MET A 97 -0.16 0.28 0.91
C MET A 97 -1.44 0.08 0.12
N PHE A 98 -2.44 -0.52 0.74
CA PHE A 98 -3.76 -0.71 0.17
C PHE A 98 -4.72 0.34 0.70
N LYS A 99 -5.26 1.15 -0.21
CA LYS A 99 -6.33 2.12 0.07
C LYS A 99 -7.64 1.59 -0.52
N PRO A 100 -8.63 1.19 0.29
CA PRO A 100 -9.90 0.70 -0.21
C PRO A 100 -10.68 1.82 -0.93
N MET A 101 -11.52 1.42 -1.88
CA MET A 101 -12.47 2.33 -2.51
C MET A 101 -13.50 2.81 -1.47
N ARG A 102 -13.71 4.14 -1.42
CA ARG A 102 -14.72 4.77 -0.57
C ARG A 102 -15.91 5.36 -1.33
N GLN A 103 -15.65 5.85 -2.55
CA GLN A 103 -16.60 6.57 -3.40
C GLN A 103 -16.61 6.01 -4.81
N GLY A 104 -17.73 6.17 -5.51
CA GLY A 104 -17.89 5.82 -6.93
C GLY A 104 -16.93 6.61 -7.83
N ARG A 105 -16.74 6.14 -9.08
CA ARG A 105 -15.93 6.87 -10.08
C ARG A 105 -16.58 8.19 -10.49
N GLU A 106 -17.89 8.18 -10.64
CA GLU A 106 -18.70 9.33 -11.09
C GLU A 106 -19.10 10.27 -9.93
N GLU A 107 -18.75 9.93 -8.70
CA GLU A 107 -19.12 10.73 -7.54
C GLU A 107 -18.18 11.93 -7.43
N GLU A 108 -18.71 13.14 -7.43
CA GLU A 108 -17.94 14.38 -7.27
C GLU A 108 -17.96 14.86 -5.82
N THR A 109 -16.93 15.60 -5.43
CA THR A 109 -16.86 16.20 -4.10
C THR A 109 -17.92 17.31 -4.02
N PRO A 110 -18.84 17.30 -3.04
CA PRO A 110 -19.87 18.32 -2.91
C PRO A 110 -19.29 19.73 -2.80
N GLU A 111 -19.98 20.74 -3.35
CA GLU A 111 -19.51 22.14 -3.33
C GLU A 111 -19.31 22.67 -1.90
N ASP A 112 -20.08 22.17 -0.94
CA ASP A 112 -20.01 22.58 0.48
C ASP A 112 -18.82 21.96 1.24
N PHE A 113 -18.03 21.09 0.60
CA PHE A 113 -16.89 20.44 1.24
C PHE A 113 -15.62 21.27 1.04
N PHE A 114 -14.94 21.59 2.15
CA PHE A 114 -13.59 22.12 2.09
C PHE A 114 -12.59 21.05 1.65
N TYR A 115 -11.54 21.45 0.95
CA TYR A 115 -10.52 20.56 0.36
C TYR A 115 -9.84 19.60 1.37
N PHE A 116 -9.83 19.92 2.66
CA PHE A 116 -9.23 19.08 3.71
C PHE A 116 -10.22 18.06 4.33
N VAL A 117 -11.50 18.15 3.98
CA VAL A 117 -12.56 17.21 4.42
C VAL A 117 -12.78 16.10 3.40
N ASP A 118 -12.34 16.32 2.15
CA ASP A 118 -12.54 15.37 1.06
C ASP A 118 -11.86 14.02 1.31
N PHE A 119 -12.52 12.96 0.85
CA PHE A 119 -12.00 11.61 1.00
C PHE A 119 -10.83 11.36 0.06
N GLN A 120 -9.83 10.63 0.54
CA GLN A 120 -8.80 10.10 -0.34
C GLN A 120 -9.37 8.98 -1.20
N ARG A 121 -9.19 9.11 -2.52
CA ARG A 121 -9.71 8.19 -3.53
C ARG A 121 -8.59 7.28 -4.02
N HIS A 122 -8.83 5.97 -4.03
CA HIS A 122 -7.88 4.99 -4.61
C HIS A 122 -7.53 5.31 -6.07
N ASN A 123 -8.49 5.84 -6.85
CA ASN A 123 -8.26 6.24 -8.25
C ASN A 123 -7.27 7.40 -8.39
N ALA A 124 -7.25 8.34 -7.43
CA ALA A 124 -6.33 9.47 -7.47
C ALA A 124 -4.87 9.02 -7.34
N GLU A 125 -4.60 8.04 -6.47
CA GLU A 125 -3.26 7.44 -6.32
C GLU A 125 -2.78 6.78 -7.61
N ILE A 126 -3.65 6.02 -8.28
CA ILE A 126 -3.34 5.35 -9.54
C ILE A 126 -3.10 6.38 -10.65
N ALA A 127 -3.99 7.37 -10.78
CA ALA A 127 -3.89 8.40 -11.81
C ALA A 127 -2.65 9.28 -11.63
N ALA A 128 -2.32 9.66 -10.38
CA ALA A 128 -1.15 10.46 -10.06
C ALA A 128 0.15 9.76 -10.47
N PHE A 129 0.27 8.45 -10.21
CA PHE A 129 1.42 7.67 -10.67
C PHE A 129 1.57 7.69 -12.20
N HIS A 130 0.46 7.55 -12.93
CA HIS A 130 0.50 7.59 -14.40
C HIS A 130 0.74 8.98 -14.97
N LEU A 131 0.40 10.04 -14.24
CA LEU A 131 0.69 11.42 -14.61
C LEU A 131 2.16 11.80 -14.36
N ASP A 132 2.77 11.24 -13.32
CA ASP A 132 4.20 11.42 -12.98
C ASP A 132 5.15 10.82 -14.02
N ARG A 133 4.77 9.66 -14.60
CA ARG A 133 5.61 8.87 -15.51
C ARG A 133 5.64 9.38 -16.96
#